data_AF-A0A9X6PS02-F1
#
_entry.id   AF-A0A9X6PS02-F1
#
_cell.length_a   1.000
_cell.length_b   1.000
_cell.length_c   1.000
_cell.angle_alpha   90.00
_cell.angle_beta   90.00
_cell.angle_gamma   90.00
#
_symmetry.space_group_name_H-M   'P 1'
#
loop_
_entity.id
_entity.type
_entity.pdbx_description
1 polymer ?
#
loop_
_entity_poly.entity_id
_entity_poly.type
_entity_poly.pdbx_seq_one_letter_code
_entity_poly.pdbx_strand_id
1 'polypeptide(L)' 'MDIGMNDQTVIVSIPPVEEWPLKQLKSVCRHNKIKGYTKMDREQLVQHVKEIIKSMKPIKEGELI' A
#
# COMPACT_ATOMS: atom_id res chain seq x y z
N MET A 1 6.69 -33.01 21.79
CA MET A 1 7.23 -32.67 20.46
C MET A 1 7.27 -31.16 20.41
N ASP A 2 8.46 -30.59 20.56
CA ASP A 2 8.69 -29.14 20.46
C ASP A 2 8.50 -28.73 18.99
N ILE A 3 7.50 -27.89 18.71
CA ILE A 3 7.33 -27.27 17.40
C ILE A 3 8.16 -25.99 17.45
N GLY A 4 9.46 -26.11 17.21
CA GLY A 4 10.37 -24.97 17.11
C GLY A 4 9.91 -24.03 16.00
N MET A 5 9.36 -22.89 16.38
CA MET A 5 9.02 -21.80 15.47
C MET A 5 10.35 -21.20 14.99
N ASN A 6 10.69 -21.38 13.72
CA ASN A 6 11.92 -20.84 13.16
C ASN A 6 11.75 -19.34 12.96
N ASP A 7 12.41 -18.52 13.78
CA ASP A 7 12.45 -17.05 13.69
C ASP A 7 13.28 -16.57 12.48
N GLN A 8 12.92 -17.03 11.27
CA GLN A 8 13.57 -16.59 10.04
C GLN A 8 13.01 -15.22 9.63
N THR A 9 13.86 -14.20 9.72
CA THR A 9 13.57 -12.88 9.17
C THR A 9 13.46 -12.96 7.65
N VAL A 10 12.23 -12.83 7.14
CA VAL A 10 11.96 -12.74 5.70
C VAL A 10 12.07 -11.28 5.27
N ILE A 11 13.05 -10.98 4.42
CA ILE A 11 13.18 -9.65 3.79
C ILE A 11 12.33 -9.64 2.52
N VAL A 12 11.23 -8.89 2.52
CA VAL A 12 10.37 -8.70 1.35
C VAL A 12 10.66 -7.34 0.73
N SER A 13 11.16 -7.34 -0.51
CA SER A 13 11.29 -6.12 -1.32
C SER A 13 9.94 -5.76 -1.92
N ILE A 14 9.35 -4.66 -1.46
CA ILE A 14 8.10 -4.14 -2.03
C ILE A 14 8.46 -3.27 -3.24
N PRO A 15 7.91 -3.54 -4.44
CA PRO A 15 8.20 -2.74 -5.62
C PRO A 15 7.66 -1.31 -5.48
N PRO A 16 8.29 -0.32 -6.13
CA PRO A 16 7.80 1.06 -6.14
C PRO A 16 6.39 1.15 -6.76
N VAL A 17 5.62 2.18 -6.36
CA VAL A 17 4.22 2.36 -6.78
C VAL A 17 4.08 2.45 -8.30
N GLU A 18 5.09 3.01 -8.95
CA GLU A 18 5.22 3.16 -10.40
C GLU A 18 5.21 1.82 -11.14
N GLU A 19 5.56 0.73 -10.47
CA GLU A 19 5.58 -0.63 -11.02
C GLU A 19 4.31 -1.41 -10.71
N TRP A 20 3.40 -0.84 -9.91
CA TRP A 20 2.17 -1.54 -9.54
C TRP A 20 1.24 -1.70 -10.76
N PRO A 21 0.56 -2.85 -10.89
CA PRO A 21 -0.49 -3.05 -11.87
C PRO A 21 -1.62 -2.01 -11.74
N LEU A 22 -2.19 -1.58 -12.87
CA LEU A 22 -3.33 -0.62 -12.88
C LEU A 22 -4.49 -1.08 -12.01
N LYS A 23 -4.75 -2.39 -11.93
CA LYS A 23 -5.79 -2.96 -11.07
C LYS A 23 -5.53 -2.66 -9.59
N GLN A 24 -4.28 -2.74 -9.14
CA GLN A 24 -3.90 -2.43 -7.77
C GLN A 24 -3.99 -0.92 -7.51
N LEU A 25 -3.48 -0.09 -8.41
CA LEU A 25 -3.59 1.37 -8.31
C LEU A 25 -5.05 1.82 -8.19
N LYS A 26 -5.93 1.33 -9.09
CA LYS A 26 -7.37 1.59 -9.05
C LYS A 26 -8.02 1.05 -7.77
N SER A 27 -7.59 -0.11 -7.28
CA SER A 27 -8.08 -0.66 -6.01
C SER A 27 -7.78 0.28 -4.85
N VAL A 28 -6.55 0.79 -4.73
CA VAL A 28 -6.18 1.73 -3.66
C VAL A 28 -6.97 3.02 -3.77
N CYS A 29 -7.10 3.60 -4.97
CA CYS A 29 -7.93 4.78 -5.20
C CYS A 29 -9.40 4.54 -4.82
N ARG A 30 -9.97 3.36 -5.14
CA ARG A 30 -11.33 2.98 -4.75
C ARG A 30 -11.49 2.89 -3.23
N HIS A 31 -10.58 2.21 -2.53
CA HIS A 31 -10.63 2.08 -1.07
C HIS A 31 -10.55 3.44 -0.37
N ASN A 32 -9.76 4.37 -0.94
CA ASN A 32 -9.61 5.73 -0.43
C ASN A 32 -10.62 6.73 -1.01
N LYS A 33 -11.67 6.25 -1.69
CA LYS A 33 -12.79 7.05 -2.22
C LYS A 33 -12.37 8.20 -3.15
N ILE A 34 -11.29 8.02 -3.91
CA ILE A 34 -10.84 8.99 -4.92
C ILE A 34 -11.88 9.06 -6.05
N LYS A 35 -12.47 10.24 -6.24
CA LYS A 35 -13.48 10.48 -7.28
C LYS A 35 -12.84 10.47 -8.67
N GLY A 36 -13.50 9.88 -9.65
CA GLY A 36 -13.05 9.90 -11.04
C GLY A 36 -11.91 8.92 -11.39
N TYR A 37 -11.44 8.10 -10.43
CA TYR A 37 -10.30 7.18 -10.63
C TYR A 37 -10.43 6.22 -11.83
N THR A 38 -11.66 5.90 -12.27
CA THR A 38 -11.87 5.03 -13.43
C THR A 38 -11.51 5.69 -14.76
N LYS A 39 -11.54 7.04 -14.82
CA LYS A 39 -11.25 7.86 -16.00
C LYS A 39 -9.84 8.46 -15.98
N MET A 40 -9.13 8.34 -14.86
CA MET A 40 -7.76 8.82 -14.71
C MET A 40 -6.78 7.96 -15.50
N ASP A 41 -5.70 8.59 -15.96
CA ASP A 41 -4.57 7.91 -16.56
C ASP A 41 -3.66 7.29 -15.47
N ARG A 42 -2.62 6.56 -15.91
CA ARG A 42 -1.72 5.85 -15.00
C ARG A 42 -1.00 6.82 -14.06
N GLU A 43 -0.52 7.95 -14.58
CA GLU A 43 0.27 8.91 -13.83
C GLU A 43 -0.56 9.56 -12.71
N GLN A 44 -1.81 9.96 -13.00
CA GLN A 44 -2.73 10.49 -12.00
C GLN A 44 -3.02 9.45 -10.91
N LEU A 45 -3.27 8.19 -11.29
CA LEU A 45 -3.49 7.11 -10.32
C LEU A 45 -2.28 6.90 -9.41
N VAL A 46 -1.07 6.83 -9.98
CA VAL A 46 0.18 6.70 -9.22
C VAL A 46 0.36 7.87 -8.25
N GLN A 47 0.13 9.10 -8.70
CA GLN A 47 0.27 10.29 -7.86
C GLN A 47 -0.67 10.27 -6.66
N HIS A 48 -1.96 9.92 -6.88
CA HIS A 48 -2.92 9.77 -5.78
C HIS A 48 -2.50 8.68 -4.79
N VAL A 49 -2.02 7.54 -5.29
CA VAL A 49 -1.56 6.43 -4.43
C VAL A 49 -0.34 6.82 -3.60
N LYS A 50 0.62 7.54 -4.19
CA LYS A 50 1.78 8.08 -3.46
C LYS A 50 1.38 9.01 -2.32
N GLU A 51 0.45 9.93 -2.57
CA GLU A 51 -0.05 10.83 -1.53
C GLU A 51 -0.77 10.06 -0.41
N ILE A 52 -1.58 9.05 -0.76
CA ILE A 52 -2.23 8.17 0.23
C ILE A 52 -1.17 7.48 1.12
N ILE A 53 -0.15 6.86 0.52
CA ILE A 53 0.90 6.16 1.27
C ILE A 53 1.69 7.14 2.16
N LYS A 54 1.98 8.34 1.64
CA LYS A 54 2.66 9.40 2.40
C LYS A 54 1.83 9.88 3.59
N SER A 55 0.50 9.93 3.45
CA SER A 55 -0.43 10.26 4.54
C SER A 55 -0.62 9.11 5.54
N MET A 56 -0.37 7.85 5.13
CA MET A 56 -0.42 6.66 5.98
C MET A 56 0.83 6.44 6.86
N LYS A 57 1.73 7.44 6.98
CA LYS A 57 2.89 7.34 7.87
C LYS A 57 2.47 6.89 9.28
N PRO A 58 3.28 6.01 9.90
CA PRO A 58 2.81 5.05 10.90
C PRO A 58 2.22 5.72 12.13
N ILE A 59 1.09 5.18 12.57
CA ILE A 59 0.69 5.19 13.98
C ILE A 59 1.92 4.65 14.73
N LYS A 60 2.50 5.45 15.63
CA LYS A 60 3.54 4.95 16.53
C LYS A 60 2.93 3.77 17.28
N GLU A 61 3.65 2.66 17.40
CA GLU A 61 3.25 1.55 18.28
C GLU A 61 2.95 2.14 19.67
N GLY A 62 1.67 2.13 20.06
CA GLY A 62 1.19 2.77 21.30
C GLY A 62 -0.20 3.39 21.24
N GLU A 63 -0.84 3.49 20.08
CA GLU A 63 -2.18 4.12 19.94
C GLU A 63 -3.29 3.11 19.58
N LEU A 64 -3.32 1.98 20.30
CA LEU A 64 -4.52 1.14 20.42
C LEU A 64 -4.83 1.06 21.92
N ILE A 65 -5.71 1.95 22.38
CA ILE A 65 -6.33 1.91 23.71
C ILE A 65 -7.35 0.77 23.81
#